data_AF-A0A1W2EQ77-F1
#
_entry.id   AF-A0A1W2EQ77-F1
#
_cell.length_a   1.000
_cell.length_b   1.000
_cell.length_c   1.000
_cell.angle_alpha   90.00
_cell.angle_beta   90.00
_cell.angle_gamma   90.00
#
_symmetry.space_group_name_H-M   'P 1'
#
loop_
_entity.id
_entity.type
_entity.pdbx_description
1 polymer ?
#
loop_
_entity_poly.entity_id
_entity_poly.type
_entity_poly.pdbx_seq_one_letter_code
_entity_poly.pdbx_strand_id
1 'polypeptide(L)'
;MTKANETIVQEYEVDAPPDKLWRAVSITEYREQWLPSGDLDGAEPLSLDEGRSVRYAMQEPEPPFRRSEVTFEIEPIGAGRSLFRITHRLTAGIEMRAANSNTRPGIRMAA
;
A
#
# COMPACT_ATOMS: atom_id res chain seq x y z
N MET A 1 17.40 -17.50 -3.00
CA MET A 1 16.34 -16.76 -3.71
C MET A 1 16.27 -15.38 -3.09
N THR A 2 16.62 -14.37 -3.86
CA THR A 2 16.64 -12.95 -3.49
C THR A 2 15.31 -12.55 -2.87
N LYS A 3 15.32 -11.95 -1.67
CA LYS A 3 14.14 -11.29 -1.10
C LYS A 3 13.69 -10.28 -2.15
N ALA A 4 12.54 -10.51 -2.78
CA ALA A 4 11.92 -9.50 -3.62
C ALA A 4 11.75 -8.25 -2.76
N ASN A 5 12.13 -7.09 -3.27
CA ASN A 5 11.98 -5.83 -2.57
C ASN A 5 10.47 -5.63 -2.35
N GLU A 6 9.97 -5.90 -1.15
CA GLU A 6 8.55 -5.82 -0.78
C GLU A 6 8.03 -4.38 -0.77
N THR A 7 8.90 -3.41 -1.07
CA THR A 7 8.59 -1.99 -1.06
C THR A 7 9.04 -1.36 -2.38
N ILE A 8 8.13 -0.60 -2.98
CA ILE A 8 8.36 0.26 -4.13
C ILE A 8 8.18 1.70 -3.65
N VAL A 9 9.17 2.55 -3.93
CA VAL A 9 9.13 3.98 -3.63
C VAL A 9 9.21 4.75 -4.93
N GLN A 10 8.30 5.71 -5.11
CA GLN A 10 8.26 6.61 -6.26
C GLN A 10 8.17 8.04 -5.75
N GLU A 11 8.98 8.93 -6.29
CA GLU A 11 9.04 10.34 -5.90
C GLU A 11 8.84 11.22 -7.13
N TYR A 12 8.00 12.25 -6.99
CA TYR A 12 7.63 13.16 -8.06
C TYR A 12 7.64 14.60 -7.56
N GLU A 13 8.28 15.51 -8.31
CA GLU A 13 8.02 16.95 -8.16
C GLU A 13 6.75 17.29 -8.94
N VAL A 14 5.77 17.89 -8.27
CA VAL A 14 4.50 18.27 -8.87
C VAL A 14 4.31 19.77 -8.76
N ASP A 15 3.95 20.40 -9.88
CA ASP A 15 3.62 21.83 -9.98
C ASP A 15 2.23 22.14 -9.39
N ALA A 16 2.04 21.78 -8.13
CA ALA A 16 0.84 22.00 -7.37
C ALA A 16 1.17 22.23 -5.88
N PRO A 17 0.42 23.11 -5.19
CA PRO A 17 0.60 23.32 -3.76
C PRO A 17 0.14 22.08 -2.97
N PRO A 18 0.67 21.86 -1.75
CA PRO A 18 0.35 20.69 -0.94
C PRO A 18 -1.15 20.47 -0.74
N ASP A 19 -1.91 21.54 -0.50
CA ASP A 19 -3.37 21.46 -0.27
C ASP A 19 -4.13 20.84 -1.45
N LYS A 20 -3.67 21.08 -2.68
CA LYS A 20 -4.31 20.53 -3.89
C LYS A 20 -4.04 19.02 -3.99
N LEU A 21 -2.80 18.61 -3.74
CA LEU A 21 -2.44 17.18 -3.72
C LEU A 21 -3.12 16.46 -2.57
N TRP A 22 -3.19 17.11 -1.40
CA TRP A 22 -3.86 16.56 -0.22
C TRP A 22 -5.33 16.26 -0.53
N ARG A 23 -6.04 17.20 -1.14
CA ARG A 23 -7.42 16.99 -1.57
C ARG A 23 -7.55 15.83 -2.56
N ALA A 24 -6.59 15.65 -3.46
CA ALA A 24 -6.62 14.57 -4.44
C ALA A 24 -6.46 13.16 -3.83
N VAL A 25 -5.76 13.03 -2.69
CA VAL A 25 -5.55 11.75 -2.00
C VAL A 25 -6.53 11.50 -0.86
N SER A 26 -7.04 12.54 -0.20
CA SER A 26 -7.89 12.41 0.99
C SER A 26 -9.40 12.50 0.71
N ILE A 27 -9.82 13.27 -0.30
CA ILE A 27 -11.24 13.38 -0.68
C ILE A 27 -11.58 12.21 -1.60
N THR A 28 -12.53 11.38 -1.18
CA THR A 28 -12.95 10.17 -1.90
C THR A 28 -13.34 10.45 -3.35
N GLU A 29 -14.13 11.49 -3.61
CA GLU A 29 -14.64 11.84 -4.95
C GLU A 29 -13.53 12.28 -5.92
N TYR A 30 -12.39 12.76 -5.41
CA TYR A 30 -11.21 13.06 -6.23
C TYR A 30 -10.27 11.86 -6.33
N ARG A 31 -10.09 11.12 -5.25
CA ARG A 31 -9.26 9.92 -5.20
C ARG A 31 -9.77 8.87 -6.19
N GLU A 32 -11.08 8.60 -6.21
CA GLU A 32 -11.69 7.58 -7.08
C GLU A 32 -11.49 7.83 -8.58
N GLN A 33 -11.15 9.06 -8.99
CA GLN A 33 -10.89 9.39 -10.39
C GLN A 33 -9.58 8.77 -10.92
N TRP A 34 -8.64 8.45 -10.03
CA TRP A 34 -7.31 7.94 -10.40
C TRP A 34 -6.85 6.75 -9.55
N LEU A 35 -7.43 6.54 -8.36
CA LEU A 35 -7.26 5.38 -7.50
C LEU A 35 -8.65 4.83 -7.13
N PRO A 36 -9.17 3.89 -7.95
CA PRO A 36 -10.48 3.29 -7.72
C PRO A 36 -10.59 2.62 -6.35
N SER A 37 -11.75 2.78 -5.68
CA SER A 37 -12.01 2.14 -4.39
C SER A 37 -11.98 0.60 -4.45
N GLY A 38 -12.11 0.00 -5.64
CA GLY A 38 -11.97 -1.45 -5.84
C GLY A 38 -10.54 -1.98 -5.66
N ASP A 39 -9.52 -1.12 -5.75
CA ASP A 39 -8.12 -1.48 -5.51
C ASP A 39 -7.74 -1.33 -4.03
N LEU A 40 -8.59 -0.64 -3.24
CA LEU A 40 -8.40 -0.46 -1.80
C LEU A 40 -9.13 -1.55 -1.01
N ASP A 41 -8.54 -2.00 0.09
CA ASP A 41 -9.20 -2.87 1.08
C ASP A 41 -10.00 -1.99 2.06
N GLY A 42 -10.95 -1.23 1.51
CA GLY A 42 -11.77 -0.24 2.21
C GLY A 42 -11.43 1.21 1.86
N ALA A 43 -12.43 2.09 1.91
CA ALA A 43 -12.27 3.52 1.58
C ALA A 43 -11.61 4.35 2.69
N GLU A 44 -11.60 3.84 3.92
CA GLU A 44 -11.06 4.53 5.09
C GLU A 44 -9.53 4.39 5.15
N PRO A 45 -8.80 5.48 5.48
CA PRO A 45 -7.35 5.41 5.65
C PRO A 45 -6.97 4.61 6.91
N LEU A 46 -5.87 3.87 6.83
CA LEU A 46 -5.22 3.21 7.96
C LEU A 46 -4.56 4.21 8.91
N SER A 47 -4.04 5.32 8.37
CA SER A 47 -3.47 6.43 9.12
C SER A 47 -3.59 7.72 8.33
N LEU A 48 -3.84 8.82 9.03
CA LEU A 48 -4.00 10.16 8.46
C LEU A 48 -3.21 11.17 9.30
N ASP A 49 -2.24 11.83 8.69
CA ASP A 49 -1.54 13.01 9.19
C ASP A 49 -1.88 14.18 8.25
N GLU A 50 -2.79 15.04 8.70
CA GLU A 50 -3.44 16.03 7.85
C GLU A 50 -2.44 16.91 7.08
N GLY A 51 -2.61 16.96 5.76
CA GLY A 51 -1.78 17.77 4.87
C GLY A 51 -0.37 17.22 4.62
N ARG A 52 0.02 16.12 5.28
CA ARG A 52 1.37 15.55 5.20
C ARG A 52 1.40 14.13 4.69
N SER A 53 0.61 13.23 5.27
CA SER A 53 0.63 11.83 4.86
C SER A 53 -0.70 11.12 5.07
N VAL A 54 -1.01 10.18 4.18
CA VAL A 54 -2.17 9.30 4.31
C VAL A 54 -1.80 7.90 3.86
N ARG A 55 -2.29 6.88 4.56
CA ARG A 55 -2.05 5.48 4.25
C ARG A 55 -3.35 4.74 4.01
N TYR A 56 -3.39 3.92 2.98
CA TYR A 56 -4.53 3.05 2.67
C TYR A 56 -4.10 1.59 2.61
N ALA A 57 -5.01 0.70 2.99
CA ALA A 57 -4.89 -0.72 2.70
C ALA A 57 -5.30 -0.97 1.25
N MET A 58 -4.61 -1.89 0.58
CA MET A 58 -4.89 -2.31 -0.78
C MET A 58 -4.99 -3.82 -0.86
N GLN A 59 -5.79 -4.28 -1.82
CA GLN A 59 -5.93 -5.70 -2.14
C GLN A 59 -5.42 -5.93 -3.56
N GLU A 60 -4.41 -6.80 -3.69
CA GLU A 60 -3.88 -7.15 -5.00
C GLU A 60 -4.94 -7.93 -5.80
N PRO A 61 -5.19 -7.56 -7.06
CA PRO A 61 -6.29 -8.11 -7.85
C PRO A 61 -6.04 -9.57 -8.29
N GLU A 62 -4.80 -10.03 -8.25
CA GLU A 62 -4.42 -11.38 -8.67
C GLU A 62 -4.21 -12.33 -7.49
N PRO A 63 -4.67 -13.60 -7.58
CA PRO A 63 -4.29 -14.65 -6.64
C PRO A 63 -2.75 -14.70 -6.48
N PRO A 64 -2.22 -14.74 -5.24
CA PRO A 64 -2.89 -15.13 -4.00
C PRO A 64 -3.60 -14.00 -3.22
N PHE A 65 -4.09 -12.94 -3.88
CA PHE A 65 -4.84 -11.82 -3.30
C PHE A 65 -4.12 -11.23 -2.08
N ARG A 66 -2.86 -10.86 -2.29
CA ARG A 66 -2.04 -10.33 -1.20
C ARG A 66 -2.60 -8.99 -0.74
N ARG A 67 -2.36 -8.67 0.52
CA ARG A 67 -2.59 -7.32 1.04
C ARG A 67 -1.34 -6.49 0.84
N SER A 68 -1.54 -5.21 0.60
CA SER A 68 -0.48 -4.22 0.58
C SER A 68 -0.96 -2.94 1.23
N GLU A 69 -0.04 -2.02 1.44
CA GLU A 69 -0.31 -0.69 1.94
C GLU A 69 0.31 0.31 0.97
N VAL A 70 -0.43 1.36 0.64
CA VAL A 70 0.10 2.53 -0.06
C VAL A 70 0.13 3.71 0.90
N THR A 71 1.27 4.38 0.99
CA THR A 71 1.43 5.63 1.74
C THR A 71 1.75 6.75 0.77
N PHE A 72 0.97 7.81 0.85
CA PHE A 72 1.18 9.06 0.13
C PHE A 72 1.76 10.09 1.11
N GLU A 73 2.88 10.69 0.75
CA GLU A 73 3.53 11.74 1.53
C GLU A 73 3.71 12.98 0.66
N ILE A 74 3.42 14.15 1.22
CA ILE A 74 3.44 15.43 0.53
C ILE A 74 4.31 16.40 1.33
N GLU A 75 5.32 16.98 0.67
CA GLU A 75 6.18 17.99 1.25
C GLU A 75 6.24 19.24 0.36
N PRO A 76 6.17 20.45 0.92
CA PRO A 76 6.37 21.67 0.15
C PRO A 76 7.84 21.81 -0.27
N ILE A 77 8.11 22.02 -1.56
CA ILE A 77 9.46 22.31 -2.08
C ILE A 77 9.63 23.75 -2.57
N GLY A 78 8.63 24.60 -2.28
CA GLY A 78 8.64 26.03 -2.61
C GLY A 78 8.05 26.35 -3.99
N ALA A 79 7.85 27.65 -4.25
CA ALA A 79 7.27 28.16 -5.50
C ALA A 79 5.89 27.56 -5.88
N GLY A 80 5.10 27.12 -4.88
CA GLY A 80 3.81 26.48 -5.12
C GLY A 80 3.91 25.05 -5.67
N ARG A 81 5.09 24.42 -5.57
CA ARG A 81 5.35 23.03 -5.95
C ARG A 81 5.46 22.14 -4.71
N SER A 82 5.25 20.85 -4.91
CA SER A 82 5.33 19.84 -3.85
C SER A 82 6.13 18.64 -4.30
N LEU A 83 6.88 18.03 -3.38
CA LEU A 83 7.40 16.69 -3.54
C LEU A 83 6.31 15.71 -3.10
N PHE A 84 5.95 14.80 -3.98
CA PHE A 84 4.97 13.75 -3.75
C PHE A 84 5.65 12.39 -3.76
N ARG A 85 5.64 11.72 -2.62
CA ARG A 85 6.21 10.39 -2.45
C ARG A 85 5.12 9.35 -2.29
N ILE A 86 5.22 8.28 -3.07
CA ILE A 86 4.32 7.13 -3.03
C ILE A 86 5.16 5.93 -2.60
N THR A 87 4.83 5.37 -1.44
CA THR A 87 5.44 4.14 -0.93
C THR A 87 4.41 3.03 -0.96
N HIS A 88 4.57 2.06 -1.85
CA HIS A 88 3.75 0.86 -1.91
C HIS A 88 4.52 -0.29 -1.29
N ARG A 89 3.98 -0.87 -0.22
CA ARG A 89 4.58 -1.98 0.51
C ARG A 89 3.66 -3.18 0.54
N LEU A 90 4.16 -4.33 0.12
CA LEU A 90 3.49 -5.61 0.31
C LEU A 90 3.46 -5.93 1.81
N THR A 91 2.27 -6.13 2.39
CA THR A 91 2.19 -6.68 3.73
C THR A 91 2.29 -8.20 3.62
N ALA A 92 3.05 -8.83 4.52
CA ALA A 92 3.27 -10.27 4.48
C ALA A 92 1.91 -10.98 4.45
N GLY A 93 1.54 -11.52 3.28
CA GLY A 93 0.33 -12.29 3.12
C GLY A 93 0.40 -13.55 3.98
N ILE A 94 -0.76 -14.07 4.37
CA ILE A 94 -0.82 -15.44 4.89
C ILE A 94 -0.23 -16.32 3.79
N GLU A 95 0.89 -17.01 4.06
CA GLU A 95 1.35 -18.08 3.17
C GLU A 95 0.20 -19.09 3.09
N MET A 96 -0.59 -19.02 2.01
CA MET A 96 -1.55 -20.07 1.69
C MET A 96 -0.73 -21.31 1.35
N ARG A 97 -0.45 -22.12 2.37
CA ARG A 97 0.09 -23.46 2.17
C ARG A 97 -0.97 -24.24 1.41
N ALA A 98 -0.60 -24.76 0.24
CA ALA A 98 -1.45 -25.69 -0.48
C ALA A 98 -1.83 -26.83 0.48
N ALA A 99 -3.12 -27.17 0.56
CA ALA A 99 -3.62 -28.22 1.47
C ALA A 99 -3.03 -29.62 1.18
N ASN A 100 -2.31 -29.78 0.06
CA ASN A 100 -1.59 -30.99 -0.31
C ASN A 100 -0.12 -31.00 0.15
N SER A 101 0.32 -30.04 0.99
CA SER A 101 1.64 -30.11 1.60
C SER A 101 1.67 -31.29 2.58
N ASN A 102 2.04 -32.47 2.06
CA ASN A 102 2.27 -33.70 2.82
C ASN A 102 3.51 -33.54 3.70
N THR A 103 3.40 -32.70 4.74
CA THR A 103 4.36 -32.67 5.83
C THR A 103 4.06 -33.91 6.66
N ARG A 104 4.83 -34.98 6.43
CA ARG A 104 4.66 -36.24 7.17
C ARG A 104 4.74 -35.92 8.68
N PRO A 105 3.71 -36.20 9.49
CA PRO A 105 3.87 -36.14 10.94
C PRO A 105 4.89 -37.21 11.32
N GLY A 106 6.05 -36.80 11.84
CA GLY A 106 7.03 -37.74 12.35
C GLY A 106 6.41 -38.57 13.46
N ILE A 107 6.24 -39.87 13.25
CA ILE A 107 5.85 -40.82 14.29
C ILE A 107 6.96 -40.79 15.34
N ARG A 108 6.67 -40.26 16.53
CA ARG A 108 7.53 -40.42 17.70
C ARG A 108 7.30 -41.81 18.27
N MET A 109 8.22 -42.73 18.00
CA MET A 109 8.36 -43.96 18.79
C MET A 109 8.96 -43.59 20.14
N ALA A 110 8.20 -43.77 21.22
CA ALA A 110 8.76 -43.80 22.58
C ALA A 110 9.29 -45.21 22.83
N ALA A 111 10.55 -45.31 23.27
CA ALA A 111 11.18 -46.54 23.72
C ALA A 111 10.89 -46.78 25.21
#